data_AF-A0A2L2YWX2-F1
#
_entry.id   AF-A0A2L2YWX2-F1
#
_cell.length_a   1.000
_cell.length_b   1.000
_cell.length_c   1.000
_cell.angle_alpha   90.00
_cell.angle_beta   90.00
_cell.angle_gamma   90.00
#
_symmetry.space_group_name_H-M   'P 1'
#
loop_
_entity.id
_entity.type
_entity.pdbx_description
1 polymer ?
#
loop_
_entity_poly.entity_id
_entity_poly.type
_entity_poly.pdbx_seq_one_letter_code
_entity_poly.pdbx_strand_id
1 'polypeptide(L)'
;PQTIMIKGTREFILDGQKRTIHFIGNRAFIIFDNGEPHELTFKGEQKSIHIEGLPNPILLNFDGKSAEFEINGKRHTICLGIPTREVYIDNQPYEIKFGGPPLMADLGDGRLCKIFASGPVPQVVIGTEPCFDIVNKFHPRTVGEKCHIKHPEKKECVDEQEDSICESKAFKDVVMRQKPPVLHSLLNSASESICDVDWRQANMNNK
;
A
#
# COMPACT_ATOMS: atom_id res chain seq x y z
N PRO A 1 -8.18 8.34 9.53
CA PRO A 1 -6.73 8.51 9.32
C PRO A 1 -6.28 7.83 8.02
N GLN A 2 -5.84 8.61 7.03
CA GLN A 2 -5.27 8.06 5.79
C GLN A 2 -3.85 7.56 6.11
N THR A 3 -3.65 6.25 6.17
CA THR A 3 -2.30 5.66 6.26
C THR A 3 -1.49 6.15 5.07
N ILE A 4 -0.45 6.94 5.31
CA ILE A 4 0.46 7.40 4.28
C ILE A 4 1.06 6.16 3.61
N MET A 5 0.68 5.88 2.36
CA MET A 5 1.22 4.77 1.60
C MET A 5 2.65 5.10 1.18
N ILE A 6 3.62 4.80 2.03
CA ILE A 6 5.03 4.93 1.69
C ILE A 6 5.34 3.87 0.64
N LYS A 7 5.60 4.32 -0.59
CA LYS A 7 6.10 3.51 -1.70
C LYS A 7 7.62 3.66 -1.79
N GLY A 8 8.31 2.58 -2.12
CA GLY A 8 9.76 2.62 -2.34
C GLY A 8 10.29 1.30 -2.87
N THR A 9 11.56 1.32 -3.25
CA THR A 9 12.31 0.13 -3.67
C THR A 9 13.64 0.07 -2.94
N ARG A 10 14.16 -1.14 -2.71
CA ARG A 10 15.53 -1.38 -2.24
C ARG A 10 16.09 -2.64 -2.89
N GLU A 11 17.41 -2.67 -3.03
CA GLU A 11 18.11 -3.86 -3.48
C GLU A 11 18.52 -4.72 -2.29
N PHE A 12 18.36 -6.04 -2.41
CA PHE A 12 18.70 -7.01 -1.38
C PHE A 12 19.18 -8.32 -2.01
N ILE A 13 19.98 -9.10 -1.28
CA ILE A 13 20.43 -10.42 -1.74
C ILE A 13 19.49 -11.48 -1.19
N LEU A 14 18.69 -12.08 -2.07
CA LEU A 14 17.79 -13.19 -1.75
C LEU A 14 18.12 -14.38 -2.65
N ASP A 15 18.25 -15.57 -2.07
CA ASP A 15 18.64 -16.80 -2.80
C ASP A 15 20.00 -16.67 -3.53
N GLY A 16 20.91 -15.84 -3.01
CA GLY A 16 22.21 -15.54 -3.64
C GLY A 16 22.13 -14.59 -4.84
N GLN A 17 20.94 -14.09 -5.18
CA GLN A 17 20.71 -13.17 -6.29
C GLN A 17 20.37 -11.77 -5.76
N LYS A 18 20.88 -10.73 -6.43
CA LYS A 18 20.49 -9.35 -6.14
C LYS A 18 19.09 -9.10 -6.73
N ARG A 19 18.11 -8.85 -5.87
CA ARG A 19 16.72 -8.59 -6.25
C ARG A 19 16.26 -7.22 -5.74
N THR A 20 15.31 -6.63 -6.46
CA THR A 20 14.62 -5.41 -6.05
C THR A 20 13.39 -5.77 -5.23
N ILE A 21 13.37 -5.33 -3.97
CA ILE A 21 12.21 -5.40 -3.09
C ILE A 21 11.41 -4.11 -3.26
N HIS A 22 10.11 -4.24 -3.43
CA HIS A 22 9.15 -3.14 -3.51
C HIS A 22 8.35 -3.07 -2.20
N PHE A 23 8.02 -1.86 -1.75
CA PHE A 23 7.28 -1.64 -0.51
C PHE A 23 6.01 -0.83 -0.74
N ILE A 24 4.93 -1.20 -0.05
CA ILE A 24 3.72 -0.38 0.11
C ILE A 24 3.31 -0.41 1.58
N GLY A 25 3.48 0.71 2.27
CA GLY A 25 3.20 0.79 3.70
C GLY A 25 4.10 -0.18 4.48
N ASN A 26 3.49 -1.22 5.06
CA ASN A 26 4.15 -2.27 5.84
C ASN A 26 4.26 -3.62 5.11
N ARG A 27 3.94 -3.69 3.81
CA ARG A 27 4.08 -4.90 3.00
C ARG A 27 5.25 -4.76 2.02
N ALA A 28 5.99 -5.86 1.84
CA ALA A 28 7.08 -5.98 0.88
C ALA A 28 6.74 -7.04 -0.17
N PHE A 29 7.16 -6.84 -1.41
CA PHE A 29 7.01 -7.84 -2.45
C PHE A 29 8.15 -7.77 -3.46
N ILE A 30 8.35 -8.86 -4.18
CA ILE A 30 9.28 -8.97 -5.31
C ILE A 30 8.48 -9.33 -6.55
N ILE A 31 8.84 -8.77 -7.69
CA ILE A 31 8.27 -9.16 -8.98
C ILE A 31 9.26 -10.12 -9.64
N PHE A 32 8.85 -11.35 -9.89
CA PHE A 32 9.65 -12.33 -10.63
C PHE A 32 9.66 -12.03 -12.14
N ASP A 33 10.58 -12.66 -12.88
CA ASP A 33 10.73 -12.48 -14.32
C ASP A 33 9.47 -12.83 -15.12
N ASN A 34 8.60 -13.69 -14.56
CA ASN A 34 7.30 -14.03 -15.15
C ASN A 34 6.23 -12.92 -14.98
N GLY A 35 6.55 -11.84 -14.26
CA GLY A 35 5.67 -10.71 -13.97
C GLY A 35 4.80 -10.89 -12.71
N GLU A 36 4.98 -11.96 -11.94
CA GLU A 36 4.17 -12.25 -10.77
C GLU A 36 4.77 -11.60 -9.51
N PRO A 37 3.99 -10.77 -8.77
CA PRO A 37 4.42 -10.21 -7.50
C PRO A 37 4.21 -11.23 -6.38
N HIS A 38 5.23 -11.49 -5.57
CA HIS A 38 5.12 -12.36 -4.39
C HIS A 38 5.52 -11.60 -3.13
N GLU A 39 4.73 -11.78 -2.08
CA GLU A 39 4.95 -11.10 -0.80
C GLU A 39 6.21 -11.64 -0.11
N LEU A 40 6.96 -10.73 0.51
CA LEU A 40 8.15 -11.04 1.27
C LEU A 40 7.89 -10.77 2.75
N THR A 41 7.98 -11.82 3.57
CA THR A 41 7.69 -11.74 5.01
C THR A 41 8.82 -12.34 5.84
N PHE A 42 8.80 -12.05 7.14
CA PHE A 42 9.60 -12.78 8.11
C PHE A 42 8.83 -13.97 8.65
N LYS A 43 9.55 -15.05 8.92
CA LYS A 43 9.09 -16.21 9.67
C LYS A 43 10.09 -16.52 10.77
N GLY A 44 9.59 -16.79 11.97
CA GLY A 44 10.43 -17.15 13.10
C GLY A 44 9.68 -17.07 14.42
N GLU A 45 10.43 -17.32 15.49
CA GLU A 45 9.96 -17.19 16.86
C GLU A 45 9.79 -15.72 17.27
N GLN A 46 9.10 -15.52 18.38
CA GLN A 46 8.94 -14.23 19.03
C GLN A 46 10.30 -13.57 19.28
N LYS A 47 10.37 -12.25 19.07
CA LYS A 47 11.58 -11.45 19.29
C LYS A 47 11.45 -10.54 20.48
N SER A 48 12.53 -10.42 21.24
CA SER A 48 12.63 -9.49 22.36
C SER A 48 13.32 -8.20 21.89
N ILE A 49 12.59 -7.09 21.92
CA ILE A 49 13.10 -5.75 21.61
C ILE A 49 13.43 -5.05 22.92
N HIS A 50 14.70 -4.70 23.09
CA HIS A 50 15.19 -3.94 24.23
C HIS A 50 15.27 -2.47 23.82
N ILE A 51 14.68 -1.60 24.62
CA ILE A 51 14.67 -0.15 24.41
C ILE A 51 15.30 0.48 25.64
N GLU A 52 16.32 1.31 25.45
CA GLU A 52 16.99 2.03 26.54
C GLU A 52 15.99 2.87 27.33
N GLY A 53 15.95 2.68 28.66
CA GLY A 53 15.00 3.35 29.55
C GLY A 53 13.81 2.47 29.96
N LEU A 54 13.54 1.36 29.27
CA LEU A 54 12.57 0.37 29.73
C LEU A 54 13.21 -0.69 30.64
N PRO A 55 12.52 -1.15 31.71
CA PRO A 55 13.07 -2.15 32.61
C PRO A 55 13.07 -3.57 32.02
N ASN A 56 12.10 -3.87 31.14
CA ASN A 56 11.91 -5.19 30.54
C ASN A 56 11.83 -5.07 29.02
N PRO A 57 12.30 -6.09 28.27
CA PRO A 57 12.13 -6.12 26.83
C PRO A 57 10.66 -6.31 26.42
N ILE A 58 10.32 -5.78 25.24
CA ILE A 58 9.02 -5.97 24.61
C ILE A 58 9.08 -7.21 23.73
N LEU A 59 8.16 -8.15 23.94
CA LEU A 59 8.10 -9.37 23.15
C LEU A 59 7.12 -9.23 21.98
N LEU A 60 7.60 -9.39 20.75
CA LEU A 60 6.83 -9.16 19.52
C LEU A 60 6.86 -10.38 18.59
N ASN A 61 5.75 -10.61 17.89
CA ASN A 61 5.63 -11.64 16.86
C ASN A 61 5.65 -11.01 15.46
N PHE A 62 5.93 -11.82 14.44
CA PHE A 62 5.85 -11.41 13.02
C PHE A 62 4.41 -11.44 12.47
N ASP A 63 3.41 -11.14 13.31
CA ASP A 63 2.00 -11.10 12.94
C ASP A 63 1.49 -9.67 12.67
N GLY A 64 2.39 -8.69 12.72
CA GLY A 64 2.08 -7.28 12.46
C GLY A 64 1.36 -6.56 13.61
N LYS A 65 1.11 -7.22 14.75
CA LYS A 65 0.48 -6.58 15.89
C LYS A 65 1.43 -5.63 16.59
N SER A 66 0.93 -4.45 16.94
CA SER A 66 1.66 -3.45 17.70
C SER A 66 1.51 -3.66 19.20
N ALA A 67 2.60 -3.47 19.93
CA ALA A 67 2.61 -3.26 21.37
C ALA A 67 2.76 -1.77 21.68
N GLU A 68 2.24 -1.34 22.82
CA GLU A 68 2.44 0.01 23.34
C GLU A 68 3.56 0.01 24.40
N PHE A 69 4.32 1.09 24.46
CA PHE A 69 5.29 1.34 25.53
C PHE A 69 5.36 2.83 25.86
N GLU A 70 5.90 3.15 27.03
CA GLU A 70 6.07 4.54 27.48
C GLU A 70 7.53 4.80 27.84
N ILE A 71 8.07 5.90 27.31
CA ILE A 71 9.40 6.39 27.66
C ILE A 71 9.33 7.90 27.82
N ASN A 72 9.98 8.45 28.85
CA ASN A 72 9.97 9.89 29.13
C ASN A 72 8.56 10.51 29.25
N GLY A 73 7.55 9.74 29.69
CA GLY A 73 6.16 10.19 29.79
C GLY A 73 5.42 10.29 28.44
N LYS A 74 6.01 9.81 27.34
CA LYS A 74 5.39 9.74 26.02
C LYS A 74 5.09 8.29 25.65
N ARG A 75 3.87 8.06 25.18
CA ARG A 75 3.41 6.74 24.72
C ARG A 75 3.73 6.55 23.25
N HIS A 76 4.27 5.37 22.93
CA HIS A 76 4.70 4.97 21.60
C HIS A 76 4.12 3.60 21.26
N THR A 77 4.08 3.32 19.96
CA THR A 77 3.72 1.99 19.43
C THR A 77 4.93 1.34 18.76
N ILE A 78 5.08 0.03 18.90
CA ILE A 78 6.12 -0.75 18.24
C ILE A 78 5.57 -2.05 17.65
N CYS A 79 5.99 -2.41 16.44
CA CYS A 79 5.77 -3.76 15.89
C CYS A 79 6.98 -4.24 15.08
N LEU A 80 7.05 -5.55 14.87
CA LEU A 80 7.97 -6.12 13.88
C LEU A 80 7.41 -5.86 12.48
N GLY A 81 8.32 -5.60 11.56
CA GLY A 81 8.02 -5.27 10.19
C GLY A 81 8.39 -6.36 9.20
N ILE A 82 9.03 -5.92 8.13
CA ILE A 82 9.36 -6.68 6.92
C ILE A 82 10.85 -6.55 6.62
N PRO A 83 11.43 -7.38 5.74
CA PRO A 83 12.84 -7.25 5.37
C PRO A 83 13.19 -5.82 4.93
N THR A 84 14.31 -5.29 5.44
CA THR A 84 14.82 -3.90 5.30
C THR A 84 14.05 -2.82 6.08
N ARG A 85 12.96 -3.18 6.77
CA ARG A 85 12.19 -2.34 7.70
C ARG A 85 11.77 -3.19 8.89
N GLU A 86 12.74 -3.70 9.62
CA GLU A 86 12.58 -4.76 10.62
C GLU A 86 11.70 -4.35 11.81
N VAL A 87 11.71 -3.07 12.18
CA VAL A 87 10.92 -2.54 13.29
C VAL A 87 10.21 -1.26 12.84
N TYR A 88 8.96 -1.10 13.26
CA TYR A 88 8.22 0.15 13.13
C TYR A 88 7.99 0.74 14.52
N ILE A 89 8.30 2.03 14.71
CA ILE A 89 7.96 2.77 15.92
C ILE A 89 7.18 4.00 15.52
N ASP A 90 5.98 4.16 16.05
CA ASP A 90 5.03 5.22 15.65
C ASP A 90 4.83 5.30 14.13
N ASN A 91 4.72 4.12 13.50
CA ASN A 91 4.63 3.93 12.05
C ASN A 91 5.88 4.35 11.24
N GLN A 92 6.97 4.76 11.90
CA GLN A 92 8.24 5.05 11.24
C GLN A 92 9.09 3.78 11.14
N PRO A 93 9.57 3.40 9.94
CA PRO A 93 10.38 2.19 9.76
C PRO A 93 11.83 2.41 10.19
N TYR A 94 12.40 1.39 10.81
CA TYR A 94 13.78 1.32 11.26
C TYR A 94 14.42 0.01 10.79
N GLU A 95 15.65 0.12 10.27
CA GLU A 95 16.44 -1.01 9.80
C GLU A 95 17.35 -1.50 10.95
N ILE A 96 16.93 -2.54 11.66
CA ILE A 96 17.67 -3.11 12.80
C ILE A 96 18.21 -4.50 12.47
N LYS A 97 19.40 -4.81 12.99
CA LYS A 97 20.01 -6.14 12.86
C LYS A 97 19.65 -7.01 14.06
N PHE A 98 18.88 -8.07 13.86
CA PHE A 98 18.59 -9.06 14.89
C PHE A 98 19.88 -9.74 15.38
N GLY A 99 20.15 -9.67 16.69
CA GLY A 99 21.40 -10.14 17.29
C GLY A 99 22.62 -9.27 16.96
N GLY A 100 22.42 -8.13 16.32
CA GLY A 100 23.46 -7.18 15.93
C GLY A 100 23.65 -6.05 16.94
N PRO A 101 24.43 -5.01 16.59
CA PRO A 101 24.62 -3.85 17.44
C PRO A 101 23.31 -3.05 17.61
N PRO A 102 23.16 -2.28 18.70
CA PRO A 102 22.00 -1.41 18.88
C PRO A 102 21.88 -0.35 17.77
N LEU A 103 20.64 -0.05 17.39
CA LEU A 103 20.27 1.05 16.52
C LEU A 103 19.97 2.30 17.36
N MET A 104 20.36 3.48 16.87
CA MET A 104 19.93 4.76 17.45
C MET A 104 18.66 5.23 16.73
N ALA A 105 17.55 5.36 17.45
CA ALA A 105 16.27 5.81 16.90
C ALA A 105 15.83 7.12 17.57
N ASP A 106 15.24 8.02 16.79
CA ASP A 106 14.60 9.25 17.30
C ASP A 106 13.11 8.97 17.53
N LEU A 107 12.66 9.07 18.78
CA LEU A 107 11.26 8.84 19.16
C LEU A 107 10.43 10.13 19.10
N GLY A 108 10.96 11.19 18.49
CA GLY A 108 10.31 12.47 18.31
C GLY A 108 10.26 13.31 19.59
N ASP A 109 11.17 13.07 20.53
CA ASP A 109 11.45 13.93 21.69
C ASP A 109 12.81 14.65 21.56
N GLY A 110 13.48 14.50 20.42
CA GLY A 110 14.79 15.09 20.14
C GLY A 110 15.96 14.35 20.78
N ARG A 111 15.73 13.18 21.40
CA ARG A 111 16.77 12.32 21.96
C ARG A 111 16.86 11.01 21.18
N LEU A 112 18.09 10.58 20.91
CA LEU A 112 18.34 9.26 20.34
C LEU A 112 18.24 8.21 21.45
N CYS A 113 17.42 7.19 21.21
CA CYS A 113 17.25 6.03 22.08
C CYS A 113 17.94 4.81 21.45
N LYS A 114 18.67 4.04 22.25
CA LYS A 114 19.23 2.75 21.80
C LYS A 114 18.17 1.67 21.77
N ILE A 115 18.08 0.99 20.64
CA ILE A 115 17.16 -0.12 20.41
C ILE A 115 17.94 -1.35 19.98
N PHE A 116 17.66 -2.49 20.60
CA PHE A 116 18.32 -3.76 20.30
C PHE A 116 17.28 -4.86 20.09
N ALA A 117 17.44 -5.65 19.03
CA ALA A 117 16.60 -6.80 18.74
C ALA A 117 17.40 -8.08 19.00
N SER A 118 16.85 -9.01 19.77
CA SER A 118 17.51 -10.30 20.01
C SER A 118 17.68 -11.12 18.74
N GLY A 119 18.77 -11.89 18.68
CA GLY A 119 18.97 -12.92 17.67
C GLY A 119 18.11 -14.16 17.95
N PRO A 120 18.17 -15.20 17.10
CA PRO A 120 18.84 -15.22 15.80
C PRO A 120 18.10 -14.38 14.75
N VAL A 121 18.73 -14.12 13.60
CA VAL A 121 18.07 -13.45 12.46
C VAL A 121 16.85 -14.29 12.01
N PRO A 122 15.66 -13.69 11.80
CA PRO A 122 14.51 -14.41 11.31
C PRO A 122 14.71 -14.92 9.87
N GLN A 123 13.97 -15.95 9.50
CA GLN A 123 13.95 -16.42 8.13
C GLN A 123 13.15 -15.45 7.26
N VAL A 124 13.67 -15.13 6.08
CA VAL A 124 12.91 -14.43 5.05
C VAL A 124 12.19 -15.47 4.20
N VAL A 125 10.87 -15.31 4.03
CA VAL A 125 10.03 -16.23 3.26
C VAL A 125 9.35 -15.45 2.13
N ILE A 126 9.38 -16.07 0.94
CA ILE A 126 8.60 -15.61 -0.21
C ILE A 126 7.27 -16.37 -0.20
N GLY A 127 6.15 -15.66 -0.26
CA GLY A 127 4.83 -16.25 -0.36
C GLY A 127 4.70 -17.11 -1.63
N THR A 128 3.98 -18.23 -1.55
CA THR A 128 3.77 -19.11 -2.71
C THR A 128 2.74 -18.56 -3.69
N GLU A 129 1.77 -17.80 -3.19
CA GLU A 129 0.70 -17.22 -4.01
C GLU A 129 1.07 -15.80 -4.47
N PRO A 130 0.76 -15.45 -5.74
CA PRO A 130 0.91 -14.10 -6.23
C PRO A 130 0.03 -13.08 -5.47
N CYS A 131 0.61 -11.96 -5.04
CA CYS A 131 -0.05 -10.90 -4.28
C CYS A 131 -0.43 -9.69 -5.15
N PHE A 132 -1.26 -9.91 -6.19
CA PHE A 132 -1.68 -8.86 -7.12
C PHE A 132 -2.50 -7.73 -6.45
N ASP A 133 -3.13 -8.02 -5.31
CA ASP A 133 -3.87 -7.04 -4.51
C ASP A 133 -2.99 -5.89 -4.01
N ILE A 134 -1.71 -6.18 -3.71
CA ILE A 134 -0.72 -5.19 -3.28
C ILE A 134 -0.38 -4.26 -4.44
N VAL A 135 -0.12 -4.83 -5.62
CA VAL A 135 0.34 -4.10 -6.79
C VAL A 135 -0.72 -3.14 -7.33
N ASN A 136 -2.01 -3.49 -7.26
CA ASN A 136 -3.08 -2.57 -7.70
C ASN A 136 -3.08 -1.24 -6.93
N LYS A 137 -2.55 -1.22 -5.70
CA LYS A 137 -2.36 0.00 -4.90
C LYS A 137 -1.07 0.75 -5.28
N PHE A 138 -0.14 0.07 -5.96
CA PHE A 138 1.08 0.58 -6.58
C PHE A 138 0.80 1.22 -7.95
N HIS A 139 -0.02 2.28 -8.03
CA HIS A 139 -0.17 3.00 -9.31
C HIS A 139 1.21 3.34 -9.94
N PRO A 140 1.52 2.86 -11.16
CA PRO A 140 2.88 2.65 -11.66
C PRO A 140 3.46 3.86 -12.41
N ARG A 141 3.28 5.09 -11.93
CA ARG A 141 3.97 6.24 -12.57
C ARG A 141 5.49 6.23 -12.35
N THR A 142 6.01 5.29 -11.55
CA THR A 142 7.42 5.24 -11.12
C THR A 142 8.15 3.95 -11.52
N VAL A 143 7.48 2.98 -12.16
CA VAL A 143 8.18 1.79 -12.67
C VAL A 143 8.65 2.13 -14.09
N GLY A 144 9.93 2.47 -14.20
CA GLY A 144 10.61 2.61 -15.49
C GLY A 144 10.35 1.39 -16.36
N GLU A 145 10.26 1.64 -17.66
CA GLU A 145 9.90 0.75 -18.75
C GLU A 145 10.15 -0.77 -18.51
N LYS A 146 9.05 -1.55 -18.69
CA LYS A 146 8.97 -3.00 -18.97
C LYS A 146 8.94 -4.01 -17.80
N CYS A 147 8.18 -3.77 -16.73
CA CYS A 147 7.61 -4.91 -15.97
C CYS A 147 6.17 -5.17 -16.44
N HIS A 148 5.98 -6.17 -17.31
CA HIS A 148 4.65 -6.66 -17.68
C HIS A 148 4.08 -7.49 -16.52
N ILE A 149 3.41 -6.83 -15.59
CA ILE A 149 2.69 -7.50 -14.50
C ILE A 149 1.50 -8.24 -15.10
N LYS A 150 1.52 -9.57 -15.05
CA LYS A 150 0.43 -10.40 -15.56
C LYS A 150 -0.70 -10.39 -14.56
N HIS A 151 -1.72 -9.55 -14.73
CA HIS A 151 -2.93 -9.71 -13.94
C HIS A 151 -3.66 -11.00 -14.37
N PRO A 152 -4.12 -11.84 -13.42
CA PRO A 152 -5.02 -12.92 -13.77
C PRO A 152 -6.27 -12.31 -14.37
N GLU A 153 -6.65 -12.77 -15.57
CA GLU A 153 -7.89 -12.37 -16.22
C GLU A 153 -9.05 -12.59 -15.25
N LYS A 154 -9.78 -11.52 -14.93
CA LYS A 154 -11.00 -11.62 -14.13
C LYS A 154 -11.96 -12.52 -14.90
N LYS A 155 -12.33 -13.67 -14.34
CA LYS A 155 -13.52 -14.39 -14.78
C LYS A 155 -14.71 -13.51 -14.42
N GLU A 156 -15.34 -12.90 -15.44
CA GLU A 156 -16.62 -12.22 -15.29
C GLU A 156 -17.65 -13.25 -14.80
N CYS A 157 -18.28 -12.98 -13.66
CA CYS A 157 -19.48 -13.70 -13.25
C CYS A 157 -20.60 -13.26 -14.19
N VAL A 158 -21.13 -14.21 -14.96
CA VAL A 158 -22.36 -14.01 -15.74
C VAL A 158 -23.52 -14.08 -14.75
N ASP A 159 -24.19 -12.95 -14.57
CA ASP A 159 -25.50 -12.88 -13.91
C ASP A 159 -26.54 -13.51 -14.84
N GLU A 160 -27.24 -14.55 -14.38
CA GLU A 160 -28.54 -14.94 -14.92
C GLU A 160 -29.56 -14.98 -13.78
N GLN A 161 -30.61 -14.19 -13.99
CA GLN A 161 -31.73 -13.90 -13.10
C GLN A 161 -32.92 -14.79 -13.54
N GLU A 162 -33.69 -15.38 -12.61
CA GLU A 162 -35.15 -15.19 -12.35
C GLU A 162 -35.66 -16.57 -11.80
N ASP A 163 -36.57 -16.75 -10.83
CA ASP A 163 -37.88 -16.15 -10.54
C ASP A 163 -38.39 -16.53 -9.12
N SER A 164 -39.22 -15.67 -8.48
CA SER A 164 -40.62 -16.00 -8.05
C SER A 164 -41.20 -15.11 -6.90
N ILE A 165 -42.07 -14.16 -7.28
CA ILE A 165 -43.42 -13.75 -6.76
C ILE A 165 -43.72 -13.59 -5.24
N CYS A 166 -44.22 -12.40 -4.85
CA CYS A 166 -45.50 -12.24 -4.09
C CYS A 166 -46.06 -10.79 -4.16
N GLU A 167 -47.37 -10.69 -4.44
CA GLU A 167 -48.21 -9.50 -4.68
C GLU A 167 -48.52 -8.63 -3.44
N SER A 168 -48.75 -7.32 -3.63
CA SER A 168 -50.10 -6.71 -3.44
C SER A 168 -50.18 -5.17 -3.62
N LYS A 169 -51.24 -4.76 -4.36
CA LYS A 169 -52.08 -3.53 -4.29
C LYS A 169 -51.67 -2.20 -4.99
N ALA A 170 -52.11 -2.09 -6.25
CA ALA A 170 -53.17 -1.21 -6.79
C ALA A 170 -53.23 0.34 -6.56
N PHE A 171 -53.08 1.06 -7.70
CA PHE A 171 -53.72 2.30 -8.22
C PHE A 171 -53.39 3.71 -7.68
N LYS A 172 -52.91 4.61 -8.58
CA LYS A 172 -53.76 5.55 -9.35
C LYS A 172 -53.00 6.30 -10.46
N ASP A 173 -53.65 6.40 -11.61
CA ASP A 173 -53.27 7.13 -12.82
C ASP A 173 -53.43 8.65 -12.70
N VAL A 174 -52.50 9.42 -13.30
CA VAL A 174 -52.79 10.76 -13.83
C VAL A 174 -52.17 10.86 -15.24
N VAL A 175 -53.06 10.90 -16.23
CA VAL A 175 -52.75 11.11 -17.64
C VAL A 175 -52.62 12.61 -17.89
N MET A 176 -51.46 13.06 -18.38
CA MET A 176 -51.34 14.34 -19.09
C MET A 176 -50.57 14.13 -20.38
N ARG A 177 -51.30 13.80 -21.45
CA ARG A 177 -50.84 13.91 -22.83
C ARG A 177 -51.30 15.27 -23.35
N GLN A 178 -50.37 16.09 -23.83
CA GLN A 178 -50.48 16.74 -25.15
C GLN A 178 -49.13 17.35 -25.53
N LYS A 179 -48.62 16.91 -26.68
CA LYS A 179 -47.36 17.33 -27.33
C LYS A 179 -47.73 18.32 -28.44
N PRO A 180 -47.08 19.48 -28.58
CA PRO A 180 -47.18 20.31 -29.77
C PRO A 180 -46.18 19.88 -30.86
N PRO A 181 -46.41 20.29 -32.12
CA PRO A 181 -45.91 19.62 -33.32
C PRO A 181 -44.44 19.89 -33.63
N VAL A 182 -43.87 18.95 -34.39
CA VAL A 182 -42.53 18.97 -34.98
C VAL A 182 -42.51 19.95 -36.16
N LEU A 183 -41.51 20.83 -36.20
CA LEU A 183 -41.04 21.47 -37.43
C LEU A 183 -39.59 21.03 -37.70
N HIS A 184 -39.36 20.69 -38.96
CA HIS A 184 -38.15 20.10 -39.53
C HIS A 184 -37.02 21.12 -39.77
N SER A 185 -35.79 20.57 -39.86
CA SER A 185 -34.59 21.06 -40.59
C SER A 185 -33.94 22.35 -40.06
N LEU A 186 -32.65 22.39 -39.73
CA LEU A 186 -31.50 22.15 -40.62
C LEU A 186 -30.26 21.60 -39.88
N LEU A 187 -29.56 20.69 -40.55
CA LEU A 187 -28.17 20.29 -40.32
C LEU A 187 -27.22 21.46 -40.64
N ASN A 188 -26.28 21.81 -39.77
CA ASN A 188 -24.85 21.42 -39.87
C ASN A 188 -23.87 22.32 -39.07
N SER A 189 -22.95 21.60 -38.41
CA SER A 189 -21.51 21.86 -38.18
C SER A 189 -20.99 22.93 -37.20
N ALA A 190 -20.15 22.40 -36.30
CA ALA A 190 -18.90 22.93 -35.73
C ALA A 190 -18.96 23.74 -34.42
N SER A 191 -18.50 23.10 -33.33
CA SER A 191 -17.82 23.72 -32.19
C SER A 191 -17.01 22.62 -31.47
N GLU A 192 -15.75 22.45 -31.84
CA GLU A 192 -14.56 23.11 -31.28
C GLU A 192 -14.07 22.46 -29.98
N SER A 193 -12.87 21.91 -30.11
CA SER A 193 -12.10 21.13 -29.16
C SER A 193 -11.70 21.96 -27.95
N ILE A 194 -11.88 21.41 -26.75
CA ILE A 194 -11.22 21.90 -25.54
C ILE A 194 -9.71 21.71 -25.70
N CYS A 195 -8.99 22.83 -25.73
CA CYS A 195 -7.55 22.88 -25.95
C CYS A 195 -6.78 22.54 -24.67
N ASP A 196 -5.76 21.71 -24.82
CA ASP A 196 -4.71 21.44 -23.84
C ASP A 196 -3.96 22.74 -23.47
N VAL A 197 -3.74 22.96 -22.17
CA VAL A 197 -2.92 24.06 -21.64
C VAL A 197 -1.47 23.60 -21.55
N ASP A 198 -0.61 24.16 -22.40
CA ASP A 198 0.83 23.90 -22.44
C ASP A 198 1.57 24.78 -21.40
N TRP A 199 2.28 24.16 -20.45
CA TRP A 199 2.83 24.80 -19.25
C TRP A 199 4.25 25.37 -19.42
N ARG A 200 4.77 25.43 -20.65
CA ARG A 200 6.15 25.85 -20.94
C ARG A 200 6.37 27.35 -21.14
N GLN A 201 5.38 28.20 -20.88
CA GLN A 201 5.55 29.66 -20.99
C GLN A 201 4.92 30.40 -19.80
N ALA A 202 5.71 30.53 -18.74
CA ALA A 202 5.56 31.61 -17.77
C ALA A 202 6.93 31.91 -17.16
N ASN A 203 7.73 32.69 -17.87
CA ASN A 203 8.87 33.37 -17.27
C ASN A 203 9.08 34.71 -17.98
N MET A 204 9.55 35.69 -17.20
CA MET A 204 9.85 37.08 -17.54
C MET A 204 8.66 38.05 -17.40
N ASN A 205 8.57 38.64 -16.20
CA ASN A 205 8.91 40.06 -16.11
C ASN A 205 9.34 40.42 -14.68
N ASN A 206 10.63 40.76 -14.59
CA ASN A 206 11.29 41.37 -13.46
C ASN A 206 11.36 42.87 -13.80
N LYS A 207 10.60 43.71 -13.11
CA LYS A 207 10.95 45.10 -12.79
C LYS A 207 10.03 45.68 -11.74
#